data_AF-A0AA86MYK6-F1
#
_entry.id   AF-A0AA86MYK6-F1
#
_cell.length_a   1.000
_cell.length_b   1.000
_cell.length_c   1.000
_cell.angle_alpha   90.00
_cell.angle_beta   90.00
_cell.angle_gamma   90.00
#
_symmetry.space_group_name_H-M   'P 1'
#
loop_
_entity.id
_entity.type
_entity.pdbx_description
1 polymer ?
#
loop_
_entity_poly.entity_id
_entity_poly.type
_entity_poly.pdbx_seq_one_letter_code
_entity_poly.pdbx_strand_id
1 'polypeptide(L)'
;MKSLTLAAALIVVAWATVGLADQGFDEKYERDYNIFNPANQYRPDNPLNPANAYDSNNPFNPVNRFDPGNPANPINQYNPNNPFNPANQFRPDNPLNPANQFNPNVPFAPLDGGGGRRHKR
;
A
#
# COMPACT_ATOMS: atom_id res chain seq x y z
N MET A 1 16.18 30.35 39.09
CA MET A 1 15.32 30.96 38.07
C MET A 1 15.74 30.67 36.61
N LYS A 2 16.92 30.09 36.33
CA LYS A 2 17.41 29.80 34.95
C LYS A 2 16.98 28.43 34.36
N SER A 3 16.51 27.50 35.20
CA SER A 3 16.12 26.14 34.78
C SER A 3 14.74 26.07 34.12
N LEU A 4 13.84 27.00 34.48
CA LEU A 4 12.46 27.00 33.98
C LEU A 4 12.37 27.46 32.51
N THR A 5 13.25 28.37 32.09
CA THR A 5 13.36 28.86 30.71
C THR A 5 13.94 27.82 29.77
N LEU A 6 14.87 26.99 30.25
CA LEU A 6 15.47 25.92 29.44
C LEU A 6 14.47 24.79 29.16
N ALA A 7 13.65 24.44 30.16
CA ALA A 7 12.58 23.47 30.02
C ALA A 7 11.50 23.96 29.04
N ALA A 8 11.10 25.23 29.13
CA ALA A 8 10.13 25.82 28.20
C ALA A 8 10.66 25.85 26.75
N ALA A 9 11.93 26.17 26.54
CA ALA A 9 12.54 26.15 25.21
C ALA A 9 12.61 24.72 24.61
N LEU A 10 12.95 23.72 25.43
CA LEU A 10 12.96 22.31 25.01
C LEU A 10 11.57 21.80 24.63
N ILE A 11 10.54 22.23 25.35
CA ILE A 11 9.15 21.87 25.04
C ILE A 11 8.73 22.49 23.70
N VAL A 12 9.00 23.78 23.47
CA VAL A 12 8.65 24.44 22.20
C VAL A 12 9.37 23.82 20.99
N VAL A 13 10.65 23.44 21.14
CA VAL A 13 11.39 22.74 20.09
C VAL A 13 10.79 21.35 19.82
N ALA A 14 10.33 20.64 20.85
CA ALA A 14 9.67 19.34 20.69
C ALA A 14 8.33 19.45 19.92
N TRP A 15 7.57 20.53 20.07
CA TRP A 15 6.35 20.75 19.26
C TRP A 15 6.67 21.11 17.80
N ALA A 16 7.78 21.82 17.55
CA ALA A 16 8.18 22.22 16.21
C ALA A 16 8.70 21.04 15.36
N THR A 17 9.32 20.03 15.97
CA THR A 17 9.85 18.86 15.25
C THR A 17 8.81 17.81 14.91
N VAL A 18 7.66 17.77 15.59
CA VAL A 18 6.58 16.79 15.33
C VAL A 18 5.75 17.18 14.10
N GLY A 19 5.84 18.43 13.63
CA GLY A 19 5.11 18.93 12.45
C GLY A 19 5.76 18.67 11.09
N LEU A 20 6.95 18.04 11.05
CA LEU A 20 7.74 17.82 9.82
C LEU A 20 7.86 16.33 9.43
N ALA A 21 7.02 15.46 9.99
CA ALA A 21 6.92 14.08 9.54
C ALA A 21 6.05 14.02 8.26
N ASP A 22 6.72 13.99 7.10
CA ASP A 22 6.25 13.63 5.75
C ASP A 22 4.73 13.73 5.50
N GLN A 23 4.28 14.93 5.13
CA GLN A 23 3.09 15.07 4.26
C GLN A 23 3.50 14.67 2.84
N GLY A 24 3.51 13.37 2.56
CA GLY A 24 4.03 12.87 1.29
C GLY A 24 3.50 11.51 0.90
N PHE A 25 2.21 11.25 1.12
CA PHE A 25 1.52 10.20 0.37
C PHE A 25 0.68 10.91 -0.69
N ASP A 26 0.95 10.64 -1.98
CA ASP A 26 0.07 11.13 -3.05
C ASP A 26 -1.37 10.68 -2.75
N GLU A 27 -2.34 11.56 -3.00
CA GLU A 27 -3.78 11.27 -2.82
C GLU A 27 -4.20 9.93 -3.47
N LYS A 28 -3.52 9.54 -4.56
CA LYS A 28 -3.71 8.25 -5.25
C LYS A 28 -3.37 7.00 -4.41
N TYR A 29 -2.72 7.18 -3.27
CA TYR A 29 -2.39 6.13 -2.33
C TYR A 29 -3.01 6.38 -0.96
N GLU A 30 -3.91 7.36 -0.83
CA GLU A 30 -4.76 7.47 0.35
C GLU A 30 -5.50 6.14 0.57
N ARG A 31 -5.81 5.84 1.83
CA ARG A 31 -6.53 4.63 2.26
C ARG A 31 -7.76 4.30 1.40
N ASP A 32 -8.40 5.32 0.85
CA ASP A 32 -9.62 5.21 0.05
C ASP A 32 -9.35 4.75 -1.40
N TYR A 33 -8.12 4.92 -1.88
CA TYR A 33 -7.66 4.43 -3.18
C TYR A 33 -7.28 2.95 -3.10
N ASN A 34 -8.26 2.13 -2.77
CA ASN A 34 -8.14 0.68 -2.90
C ASN A 34 -8.51 0.28 -4.35
N ILE A 35 -7.54 -0.25 -5.10
CA ILE A 35 -7.75 -0.70 -6.49
C ILE A 35 -8.74 -1.87 -6.60
N PHE A 36 -8.98 -2.60 -5.51
CA PHE A 36 -9.94 -3.70 -5.42
C PHE A 36 -11.35 -3.23 -5.03
N ASN A 37 -11.53 -1.96 -4.64
CA ASN A 37 -12.85 -1.42 -4.35
C ASN A 37 -13.66 -1.32 -5.66
N PRO A 38 -14.87 -1.91 -5.76
CA PRO A 38 -15.72 -1.81 -6.95
C PRO A 38 -15.96 -0.37 -7.41
N ALA A 39 -16.04 0.59 -6.48
CA ALA A 39 -16.21 2.01 -6.82
C ALA A 39 -15.03 2.59 -7.61
N ASN A 40 -13.83 2.01 -7.46
CA ASN A 40 -12.61 2.44 -8.14
C ASN A 40 -12.32 1.64 -9.42
N GLN A 41 -13.12 0.61 -9.74
CA GLN A 41 -12.85 -0.32 -10.84
C GLN A 41 -12.66 0.38 -12.20
N TYR A 42 -13.43 1.43 -12.48
CA TYR A 42 -13.39 2.13 -13.77
C TYR A 42 -12.54 3.40 -13.76
N ARG A 43 -11.77 3.66 -12.69
CA ARG A 43 -10.85 4.79 -12.68
C ARG A 43 -9.76 4.60 -13.75
N PRO A 44 -9.38 5.65 -14.50
CA PRO A 44 -8.39 5.52 -15.58
C PRO A 44 -7.02 5.04 -15.08
N ASP A 45 -6.65 5.44 -13.87
CA ASP A 45 -5.39 5.10 -13.20
C ASP A 45 -5.45 3.78 -12.42
N ASN A 46 -6.60 3.09 -12.39
CA ASN A 46 -6.70 1.75 -11.81
C ASN A 46 -6.13 0.71 -12.80
N PRO A 47 -5.07 -0.05 -12.44
CA PRO A 47 -4.51 -1.07 -13.32
C PRO A 47 -5.45 -2.25 -13.58
N LEU A 48 -6.48 -2.44 -12.73
CA LEU A 48 -7.52 -3.45 -12.89
C LEU A 48 -8.72 -2.98 -13.74
N ASN A 49 -8.66 -1.77 -14.31
CA ASN A 49 -9.71 -1.26 -15.17
C ASN A 49 -9.87 -2.17 -16.41
N PRO A 50 -11.08 -2.71 -16.68
CA PRO A 50 -11.31 -3.59 -17.83
C PRO A 50 -10.93 -2.96 -19.18
N ALA A 51 -11.05 -1.64 -19.32
CA ALA A 51 -10.65 -0.93 -20.53
C ALA A 51 -9.13 -1.06 -20.82
N ASN A 52 -8.32 -1.27 -19.78
CA ASN A 52 -6.88 -1.38 -19.86
C ASN A 52 -6.40 -2.84 -20.02
N ALA A 53 -7.29 -3.84 -20.03
CA ALA A 53 -6.92 -5.25 -19.94
C ALA A 53 -5.96 -5.73 -21.06
N TYR A 54 -5.98 -5.08 -22.21
CA TYR A 54 -5.14 -5.40 -23.37
C TYR A 54 -4.12 -4.31 -23.71
N ASP A 55 -3.96 -3.28 -22.88
CA ASP A 55 -2.89 -2.31 -23.04
C ASP A 55 -1.54 -3.01 -22.84
N SER A 56 -0.62 -2.85 -23.79
CA SER A 56 0.75 -3.37 -23.69
C SER A 56 1.49 -2.92 -22.42
N ASN A 57 1.14 -1.76 -21.86
CA ASN A 57 1.75 -1.25 -20.64
C ASN A 57 1.04 -1.72 -19.37
N ASN A 58 -0.11 -2.41 -19.47
CA ASN A 58 -0.80 -2.93 -18.29
C ASN A 58 -0.04 -4.16 -17.75
N PRO A 59 0.42 -4.17 -16.49
CA PRO A 59 1.08 -5.33 -15.89
C PRO A 59 0.21 -6.60 -15.87
N PHE A 60 -1.12 -6.44 -15.92
CA PHE A 60 -2.10 -7.52 -15.94
C PHE A 60 -2.54 -7.94 -17.36
N ASN A 61 -1.93 -7.38 -18.40
CA ASN A 61 -2.18 -7.84 -19.76
C ASN A 61 -1.90 -9.36 -19.89
N PRO A 62 -2.82 -10.16 -20.46
CA PRO A 62 -2.64 -11.60 -20.62
C PRO A 62 -1.38 -12.01 -21.39
N VAL A 63 -0.83 -11.14 -22.23
CA VAL A 63 0.43 -11.41 -22.94
C VAL A 63 1.63 -11.12 -22.05
N ASN A 64 1.59 -10.03 -21.28
CA ASN A 64 2.69 -9.60 -20.40
C ASN A 64 3.01 -10.61 -19.29
N ARG A 65 2.09 -11.53 -18.97
CA ARG A 65 2.36 -12.64 -18.04
C ARG A 65 3.53 -13.52 -18.50
N PHE A 66 3.89 -13.52 -19.78
CA PHE A 66 5.04 -14.29 -20.28
C PHE A 66 6.33 -13.48 -20.33
N ASP A 67 6.30 -12.19 -19.97
CA ASP A 67 7.49 -11.36 -19.91
C ASP A 67 8.41 -11.85 -18.80
N PRO A 68 9.73 -11.97 -19.03
CA PRO A 68 10.67 -12.46 -18.01
C PRO A 68 10.71 -11.60 -16.75
N GLY A 69 10.35 -10.31 -16.84
CA GLY A 69 10.30 -9.40 -15.69
C GLY A 69 8.97 -9.43 -14.92
N ASN A 70 7.92 -10.07 -15.45
CA ASN A 70 6.62 -10.06 -14.81
C ASN A 70 6.58 -11.07 -13.64
N PRO A 71 6.25 -10.66 -12.40
CA PRO A 71 6.15 -11.58 -11.27
C PRO A 71 5.16 -12.74 -11.48
N ALA A 72 4.12 -12.55 -12.30
CA ALA A 72 3.14 -13.57 -12.64
C ALA A 72 3.63 -14.57 -13.72
N ASN A 73 4.86 -14.40 -14.22
CA ASN A 73 5.44 -15.35 -15.16
C ASN A 73 5.59 -16.74 -14.53
N PRO A 74 5.12 -17.80 -15.22
CA PRO A 74 5.20 -19.17 -14.72
C PRO A 74 6.62 -19.62 -14.32
N ILE A 75 7.67 -19.06 -14.92
CA ILE A 75 9.04 -19.38 -14.54
C ILE A 75 9.47 -18.61 -13.28
N ASN A 76 8.97 -17.39 -13.10
CA ASN A 76 9.34 -16.54 -11.98
C ASN A 76 8.82 -17.05 -10.64
N GLN A 77 7.80 -17.92 -10.60
CA GLN A 77 7.32 -18.53 -9.35
C GLN A 77 8.40 -19.33 -8.61
N TYR A 78 9.47 -19.75 -9.31
CA TYR A 78 10.60 -20.46 -8.69
C TYR A 78 11.68 -19.52 -8.15
N ASN A 79 11.60 -18.20 -8.42
CA ASN A 79 12.54 -17.23 -7.87
C ASN A 79 12.30 -17.10 -6.34
N PRO A 80 13.33 -17.26 -5.50
CA PRO A 80 13.19 -17.20 -4.04
C PRO A 80 12.74 -15.84 -3.50
N ASN A 81 12.77 -14.77 -4.31
CA ASN A 81 12.30 -13.44 -3.92
C ASN A 81 10.93 -13.10 -4.54
N ASN A 82 10.33 -13.99 -5.34
CA ASN A 82 9.03 -13.73 -5.92
C ASN A 82 7.92 -13.92 -4.87
N PRO A 83 7.00 -12.96 -4.67
CA PRO A 83 5.86 -13.10 -3.75
C PRO A 83 4.94 -14.29 -4.09
N PHE A 84 4.86 -14.70 -5.36
CA PHE A 84 4.08 -15.86 -5.83
C PHE A 84 4.81 -17.20 -5.65
N ASN A 85 6.06 -17.20 -5.16
CA ASN A 85 6.74 -18.45 -4.85
C ASN A 85 6.04 -19.17 -3.69
N PRO A 86 5.64 -20.45 -3.83
CA PRO A 86 4.97 -21.19 -2.76
C PRO A 86 5.75 -21.23 -1.44
N ALA A 87 7.09 -21.27 -1.50
CA ALA A 87 7.94 -21.25 -0.31
C ALA A 87 7.91 -19.90 0.43
N ASN A 88 7.45 -18.84 -0.23
CA ASN A 88 7.34 -17.50 0.34
C ASN A 88 5.97 -17.20 0.93
N GLN A 89 4.94 -18.01 0.67
CA GLN A 89 3.55 -17.71 1.03
C GLN A 89 3.36 -17.30 2.50
N PHE A 90 4.12 -17.90 3.42
CA PHE A 90 4.01 -17.63 4.86
C PHE A 90 5.12 -16.74 5.42
N ARG A 91 5.99 -16.19 4.57
CA ARG A 91 7.04 -15.29 5.03
C ARG A 91 6.43 -13.97 5.51
N PRO A 92 6.84 -13.42 6.67
CA PRO A 92 6.27 -12.19 7.21
C PRO A 92 6.42 -10.98 6.27
N ASP A 93 7.47 -10.94 5.46
CA ASP A 93 7.76 -9.91 4.46
C ASP A 93 7.05 -10.14 3.12
N ASN A 94 6.38 -11.28 2.92
CA ASN A 94 5.60 -11.50 1.71
C ASN A 94 4.31 -10.66 1.77
N PRO A 95 4.08 -9.75 0.79
CA PRO A 95 2.85 -8.97 0.74
C PRO A 95 1.57 -9.82 0.59
N LEU A 96 1.69 -11.04 0.05
CA LEU A 96 0.58 -11.98 -0.12
C LEU A 96 0.38 -12.92 1.08
N ASN A 97 1.12 -12.72 2.18
CA ASN A 97 0.96 -13.54 3.37
C ASN A 97 -0.48 -13.49 3.90
N PRO A 98 -1.16 -14.63 4.12
CA PRO A 98 -2.51 -14.64 4.66
C PRO A 98 -2.68 -13.84 5.96
N ALA A 99 -1.65 -13.73 6.81
CA ALA A 99 -1.70 -12.92 8.03
C ALA A 99 -1.90 -11.42 7.76
N ASN A 100 -1.56 -10.93 6.56
CA ASN A 100 -1.73 -9.54 6.18
C ASN A 100 -3.20 -9.09 6.15
N GLN A 101 -4.15 -10.03 6.02
CA GLN A 101 -5.59 -9.70 6.11
C GLN A 101 -5.98 -9.04 7.45
N PHE A 102 -5.19 -9.27 8.50
CA PHE A 102 -5.41 -8.71 9.84
C PHE A 102 -4.51 -7.51 10.15
N ASN A 103 -3.63 -7.11 9.23
CA ASN A 103 -2.72 -5.98 9.43
C ASN A 103 -3.26 -4.75 8.71
N PRO A 104 -3.76 -3.73 9.42
CA PRO A 104 -4.33 -2.54 8.79
C PRO A 104 -3.29 -1.69 8.06
N ASN A 105 -1.99 -1.98 8.15
CA ASN A 105 -0.92 -1.19 7.53
C ASN A 105 -0.42 -1.81 6.22
N VAL A 106 -1.04 -2.88 5.72
CA VAL A 106 -0.68 -3.49 4.43
C VAL A 106 -1.67 -3.08 3.33
N PRO A 107 -1.21 -3.02 2.06
CA PRO A 107 -2.02 -2.55 0.94
C PRO A 107 -3.27 -3.39 0.63
N PHE A 108 -3.39 -4.60 1.18
CA PHE A 108 -4.49 -5.55 0.90
C PHE A 108 -5.43 -5.78 2.08
N ALA A 109 -5.38 -4.95 3.13
CA ALA A 109 -6.30 -5.09 4.26
C ALA A 109 -7.75 -4.79 3.80
N PRO A 110 -8.75 -5.59 4.19
CA PRO A 110 -10.15 -5.25 3.99
C PRO A 110 -10.48 -3.90 4.64
N LEU A 111 -11.18 -3.02 3.92
CA LEU A 111 -11.63 -1.72 4.44
C LEU A 111 -12.67 -1.87 5.56
N ASP A 112 -13.26 -3.06 5.69
CA ASP A 112 -14.44 -3.31 6.52
C ASP A 112 -14.09 -4.17 7.74
N GLY A 113 -13.04 -3.79 8.45
CA GLY A 113 -12.66 -4.33 9.75
C GLY A 113 -12.97 -3.37 10.88
N GLY A 114 -14.27 -3.11 11.15
CA GLY A 114 -14.76 -2.54 12.40
C GLY A 114 -14.04 -1.29 12.94
N GLY A 115 -14.38 -0.11 12.42
CA GLY A 115 -13.84 1.13 12.96
C GLY A 115 -14.53 2.35 12.39
N GLY A 116 -15.80 2.54 12.75
CA GLY A 116 -16.54 3.74 12.37
C GLY A 116 -15.77 5.01 12.73
N ARG A 117 -15.33 5.75 11.72
CA ARG A 117 -15.12 7.18 11.83
C ARG A 117 -15.98 7.84 10.77
N ARG A 118 -17.21 8.11 11.20
CA ARG A 118 -18.05 9.18 10.68
C ARG A 118 -17.16 10.42 10.51
N HIS A 119 -16.85 10.79 9.27
CA HIS A 119 -16.51 12.17 8.98
C HIS A 119 -17.77 13.00 9.23
N LYS A 120 -17.93 13.46 10.47
CA LYS A 120 -18.64 14.70 10.73
C LYS A 120 -17.62 15.81 10.50
N ARG A 121 -17.70 16.45 9.34
CA ARG A 121 -17.68 17.90 9.16
C ARG A 121 -17.95 18.19 7.69
#